data_AF-A0A1N7NK29-F1
#
_entry.id   AF-A0A1N7NK29-F1
#
_cell.length_a   1.000
_cell.length_b   1.000
_cell.length_c   1.000
_cell.angle_alpha   90.00
_cell.angle_beta   90.00
_cell.angle_gamma   90.00
#
_symmetry.space_group_name_H-M   'P 1'
#
loop_
_entity.id
_entity.type
_entity.pdbx_description
1 polymer ?
#
loop_
_entity_poly.entity_id
_entity_poly.type
_entity_poly.pdbx_seq_one_letter_code
_entity_poly.pdbx_strand_id
1 'polypeptide(L)' 'MELTIQLEDNADISFIKKLLSQIKGIKSVDVSEEDKTYSWDEIENSEYFGKVMEQSREQINNGEYIEHSEELMNSIFRKK' A
#
# COMPACT_ATOMS: atom_id res chain seq x y z
N MET A 1 -4.41 -11.59 25.61
CA MET A 1 -5.34 -12.56 24.98
C MET A 1 -5.67 -11.99 23.63
N GLU A 2 -5.61 -12.84 22.61
CA GLU A 2 -5.78 -12.47 21.21
C GLU A 2 -6.83 -13.39 20.60
N LEU A 3 -7.68 -12.83 19.75
CA LEU A 3 -8.74 -13.54 19.04
C LEU A 3 -8.60 -13.21 17.55
N THR A 4 -8.36 -14.22 16.72
CA THR A 4 -8.30 -14.11 15.28
C THR A 4 -9.61 -14.63 14.68
N ILE A 5 -10.19 -13.88 13.73
CA ILE A 5 -11.42 -14.26 13.04
C ILE A 5 -11.12 -14.26 11.54
N GLN A 6 -11.39 -15.38 10.87
CA GLN A 6 -11.31 -15.48 9.42
C GLN A 6 -12.70 -15.20 8.84
N LEU A 7 -12.76 -14.34 7.82
CA LEU A 7 -13.99 -13.87 7.19
C LEU A 7 -13.94 -14.18 5.70
N GLU A 8 -15.11 -14.46 5.11
CA GLU A 8 -15.25 -14.58 3.66
C GLU A 8 -15.34 -13.19 3.00
N ASP A 9 -15.06 -13.09 1.70
CA ASP A 9 -14.97 -11.83 0.94
C ASP A 9 -16.25 -10.97 0.99
N ASN A 10 -17.41 -11.60 1.23
CA ASN A 10 -18.71 -10.95 1.31
C ASN A 10 -19.07 -10.48 2.74
N ALA A 11 -18.18 -10.65 3.71
CA ALA A 11 -18.45 -10.28 5.08
C ALA A 11 -18.56 -8.75 5.24
N ASP A 12 -19.56 -8.29 5.99
CA ASP A 12 -19.70 -6.88 6.32
C ASP A 12 -18.69 -6.48 7.41
N ILE A 13 -17.46 -6.18 6.98
CA ILE A 13 -16.36 -5.78 7.86
C ILE A 13 -16.73 -4.55 8.69
N SER A 14 -17.49 -3.61 8.12
CA SER A 14 -17.91 -2.40 8.83
C SER A 14 -18.86 -2.72 9.99
N PHE A 15 -19.82 -3.61 9.77
CA PHE A 15 -20.73 -4.07 10.81
C PHE A 15 -19.98 -4.86 11.89
N ILE A 16 -19.14 -5.82 11.49
CA ILE A 16 -18.37 -6.67 12.41
C ILE A 16 -17.45 -5.83 13.30
N LYS A 17 -16.75 -4.85 12.73
CA LYS A 17 -15.87 -3.95 13.49
C LYS A 17 -16.66 -3.13 14.52
N LYS A 18 -17.84 -2.62 14.16
CA LYS A 18 -18.72 -1.89 15.09
C LYS A 18 -19.19 -2.80 16.22
N LEU A 19 -19.61 -4.02 15.92
CA LEU A 19 -20.08 -4.99 16.89
C LEU A 19 -18.98 -5.35 17.90
N LEU A 20 -17.78 -5.68 17.43
CA LEU A 20 -16.65 -6.01 18.29
C LEU A 20 -16.21 -4.81 19.16
N SER A 21 -16.20 -3.61 18.60
CA SER A 21 -15.78 -2.41 19.33
C SER A 21 -16.71 -2.05 20.50
N GLN A 22 -17.93 -2.58 20.53
CA GLN A 22 -18.89 -2.38 21.62
C GLN A 22 -18.73 -3.38 22.78
N ILE A 23 -17.96 -4.45 22.60
CA ILE A 23 -17.80 -5.49 23.61
C ILE A 23 -16.82 -5.02 24.69
N LYS A 24 -17.30 -4.94 25.94
CA LYS A 24 -16.48 -4.60 27.10
C LYS A 24 -15.32 -5.59 27.25
N GLY A 25 -14.10 -5.09 27.26
CA GLY A 25 -12.88 -5.89 27.38
C GLY A 25 -12.09 -6.03 26.08
N ILE A 26 -12.67 -5.62 24.93
CA ILE A 26 -11.92 -5.46 23.68
C ILE A 26 -11.14 -4.14 23.73
N LYS A 27 -9.83 -4.22 23.46
CA LYS A 27 -8.92 -3.06 23.50
C LYS A 27 -8.79 -2.36 22.15
N SER A 28 -8.70 -3.14 21.07
CA SER A 28 -8.63 -2.66 19.68
C SER A 28 -9.24 -3.71 18.75
N VAL A 29 -9.66 -3.27 17.57
CA VAL A 29 -10.11 -4.13 16.47
C VAL A 29 -9.35 -3.69 15.22
N ASP A 30 -8.39 -4.52 14.83
CA ASP A 30 -7.50 -4.29 13.70
C ASP A 30 -7.91 -5.22 12.55
N VAL A 31 -8.02 -4.67 11.35
CA VAL A 31 -8.38 -5.42 10.13
C VAL A 31 -7.15 -5.43 9.24
N SER A 32 -6.49 -6.57 9.13
CA SER A 32 -5.39 -6.78 8.19
C SER A 32 -5.98 -7.16 6.83
N GLU A 33 -5.98 -6.22 5.90
CA GLU A 33 -6.22 -6.53 4.49
C GLU A 33 -4.88 -6.97 3.88
N GLU A 34 -4.52 -8.25 4.08
CA GLU A 34 -3.28 -8.81 3.52
C GLU A 34 -3.26 -8.81 1.98
N ASP A 35 -4.41 -8.61 1.33
CA ASP A 35 -4.56 -8.71 -0.14
C ASP A 35 -5.10 -7.44 -0.82
N LYS A 36 -4.78 -6.25 -0.30
CA LYS A 36 -5.04 -5.01 -1.05
C LYS A 36 -4.12 -4.92 -2.27
N THR A 37 -4.56 -5.50 -3.38
CA THR A 37 -3.96 -5.32 -4.69
C THR A 37 -4.43 -3.97 -5.24
N TYR A 38 -3.63 -2.93 -5.09
CA TYR A 38 -3.90 -1.65 -5.73
C TYR A 38 -3.70 -1.77 -7.24
N SER A 39 -4.65 -1.26 -8.01
CA SER A 39 -4.47 -1.06 -9.45
C SER A 39 -3.47 0.07 -9.71
N TRP A 40 -2.82 0.04 -10.89
CA TRP A 40 -1.94 1.14 -11.30
C TRP A 40 -2.66 2.49 -11.34
N ASP A 41 -3.90 2.50 -11.80
CA ASP A 41 -4.73 3.72 -11.86
C ASP A 41 -4.97 4.30 -10.45
N GLU A 42 -5.20 3.44 -9.43
CA GLU A 42 -5.34 3.90 -8.05
C GLU A 42 -4.02 4.44 -7.47
N ILE A 43 -2.89 3.82 -7.82
CA ILE A 43 -1.57 4.29 -7.39
C ILE A 43 -1.26 5.64 -8.03
N GLU A 44 -1.42 5.78 -9.35
CA GLU A 44 -1.10 6.98 -10.11
C GLU A 44 -1.93 8.19 -9.66
N ASN A 45 -3.22 7.97 -9.34
CA ASN A 45 -4.11 9.03 -8.86
C ASN A 45 -3.96 9.32 -7.35
N SER A 46 -3.07 8.62 -6.64
CA SER A 46 -2.86 8.86 -5.22
C SER A 46 -2.02 10.12 -4.97
N GLU A 47 -2.40 10.90 -3.96
CA GLU A 47 -1.62 12.08 -3.52
C GLU A 47 -0.17 11.70 -3.14
N TYR A 48 0.01 10.51 -2.58
CA TYR A 48 1.32 9.99 -2.18
C TYR A 48 2.23 9.76 -3.39
N PHE A 49 1.71 9.15 -4.45
CA PHE A 49 2.47 8.96 -5.69
C PHE A 49 2.91 10.30 -6.28
N GLY A 50 2.03 11.30 -6.29
CA GLY A 50 2.36 12.66 -6.72
C GLY A 50 3.56 13.24 -5.96
N LYS A 51 3.57 13.14 -4.63
CA LYS A 51 4.68 13.62 -3.78
C LYS A 51 6.00 12.90 -4.06
N VAL A 52 5.97 11.59 -4.24
CA VAL A 52 7.17 10.79 -4.55
C VAL A 52 7.74 11.19 -5.92
N MET A 53 6.87 11.42 -6.91
CA MET A 53 7.30 11.86 -8.24
C MET A 53 7.89 13.28 -8.24
N GLU A 54 7.34 14.19 -7.43
CA GLU A 54 7.89 15.54 -7.24
C GLU A 54 9.28 15.48 -6.60
N GLN A 55 9.43 14.73 -5.50
CA GLN A 55 10.72 14.52 -4.84
C GLN A 55 11.76 13.91 -5.79
N SER A 56 11.38 12.92 -6.58
CA SER A 56 12.28 12.30 -7.57
C SER A 56 12.78 13.32 -8.60
N ARG A 57 11.92 14.24 -9.07
CA ARG A 57 12.32 15.31 -10.01
C ARG A 57 13.29 16.30 -9.37
N GLU A 58 13.04 16.68 -8.11
CA GLU A 58 13.94 17.55 -7.37
C GLU A 58 15.33 16.92 -7.18
N GLN A 59 15.38 15.64 -6.81
CA GLN A 59 16.62 14.87 -6.65
C GLN A 59 17.42 14.84 -7.95
N ILE A 60 16.77 14.58 -9.09
CA ILE A 60 17.44 14.60 -10.40
C ILE A 60 18.03 15.98 -10.69
N ASN A 61 17.26 17.05 -10.45
CA ASN A 61 17.72 18.43 -10.68
C ASN A 61 18.89 18.81 -9.76
N ASN A 62 18.92 18.27 -8.54
CA ASN A 62 19.99 18.50 -7.57
C ASN A 62 21.21 17.59 -7.79
N GLY A 63 21.17 16.66 -8.75
CA GLY A 63 22.23 15.68 -8.97
C GLY A 63 22.27 14.55 -7.94
N GLU A 64 21.20 14.38 -7.15
CA GLU A 64 21.03 13.34 -6.13
C GLU A 64 20.51 12.03 -6.74
N TYR A 65 21.17 11.55 -7.79
CA TYR A 65 20.81 10.30 -8.45
C TYR A 65 22.03 9.40 -8.64
N ILE A 66 21.77 8.10 -8.78
CA ILE A 66 22.78 7.11 -9.14
C ILE A 66 22.53 6.75 -10.60
N GLU A 67 23.51 7.01 -11.45
CA GLU A 67 23.46 6.57 -12.84
C GLU A 67 23.72 5.05 -12.89
N HIS A 68 22.79 4.34 -13.51
CA HIS A 68 22.88 2.90 -13.73
C HIS A 68 23.15 2.61 -15.20
N SER A 69 23.85 1.51 -15.49
CA SER A 69 24.11 1.11 -16.87
C SER A 69 22.81 0.78 -17.61
N GLU A 70 22.80 1.07 -18.90
CA GLU A 70 21.67 0.74 -19.77
C GLU A 70 21.36 -0.78 -19.74
N GLU A 71 22.40 -1.62 -19.69
CA GLU A 71 22.26 -3.07 -19.55
C GLU A 71 21.51 -3.47 -18.26
N LEU A 72 21.83 -2.84 -17.12
CA LEU A 72 21.15 -3.11 -15.85
C LEU A 72 19.68 -2.66 -15.93
N MET A 73 19.42 -1.47 -16.46
CA MET A 73 18.05 -0.96 -16.62
C MET A 73 17.22 -1.87 -17.55
N ASN A 74 17.80 -2.34 -18.64
CA ASN A 74 17.15 -3.27 -19.56
C ASN A 74 16.85 -4.63 -18.90
N SER A 75 17.76 -5.11 -18.04
CA SER A 75 17.56 -6.37 -17.28
C SER A 75 16.42 -6.27 -16.25
N ILE A 76 16.31 -5.14 -15.54
CA ILE A 76 15.30 -4.89 -14.50
C ILE A 76 13.92 -4.70 -15.13
N PHE A 77 13.82 -3.82 -16.12
CA PHE A 77 12.52 -3.44 -16.69
C PHE A 77 12.08 -4.33 -17.85
N ARG A 78 12.91 -5.31 -18.25
CA ARG A 78 12.65 -6.26 -19.35
C ARG A 78 12.05 -5.57 -20.58
N LYS A 79 12.54 -4.37 -20.92
CA LYS A 79 12.16 -3.70 -22.17
C LYS A 79 12.69 -4.57 -23.31
N LYS A 80 11.79 -5.34 -23.93
CA LYS A 80 12.03 -5.98 -25.22
C LYS A 80 11.92 -4.96 -26.34
#